data_AF-A0A1R3TET8-F1
#
_entry.id   AF-A0A1R3TET8-F1
#
_cell.length_a   1.000
_cell.length_b   1.000
_cell.length_c   1.000
_cell.angle_alpha   90.00
_cell.angle_beta   90.00
_cell.angle_gamma   90.00
#
_symmetry.space_group_name_H-M   'P 1'
#
loop_
_entity.id
_entity.type
_entity.pdbx_description
1 polymer ?
#
loop_
_entity_poly.entity_id
_entity_poly.type
_entity_poly.pdbx_seq_one_letter_code
_entity_poly.pdbx_strand_id
1 'polypeptide(L)'
;MAATTALGREKTDMQQKIRTLVFMGLFLFFWITTNPFVDLVTVEASGSDAAGGSNAINQLTFLALTVLTIYAAITHPLRSQICQPQILVIALFSWFLISSGLSSHPTDAIKRTILAILTCANAGMFLLLPRSEQQFSRLLMIGTAITLGIAYFGVIFLPTLSIHQPTELIEPMNAGFWRGQYSHKNLAAAVMLVAAFFGLYLRSVGWKKSGLAIVILSVFFLIQTGGKSSTAMLPLILTLQWIFEKFRWSRWPIAVGGILAFNLLALGAALSEGFRGLIASLGVDPTFTNRTDIWKIAFDAIAQSPILGYGFQGFWQTTDITQSSAGLETWAVKAFNGHNAYVDALLTTGIPGLMLTVALVIFVPLRAVGRLGANSPALSRLFMRVWLYVIYAGCLEVIFFQSGSPICFFLLVSIFGLEMQSRMNLVNDRKDMWERKHAGAV
;
A
#
# COMPACT_ATOMS: atom_id res chain seq x y z
N MET A 1 2.15 48.64 9.21
CA MET A 1 2.85 47.83 8.19
C MET A 1 3.75 46.76 8.81
N ALA A 2 4.71 47.12 9.68
CA ALA A 2 5.60 46.16 10.37
C ALA A 2 4.88 45.11 11.25
N ALA A 3 3.86 45.51 12.03
CA ALA A 3 3.06 44.60 12.85
C ALA A 3 2.23 43.61 12.00
N THR A 4 1.70 44.07 10.87
CA THR A 4 0.92 43.26 9.93
C THR A 4 1.79 42.21 9.22
N THR A 5 3.04 42.56 8.88
CA THR A 5 4.04 41.60 8.37
C THR A 5 4.53 40.62 9.43
N ALA A 6 4.65 41.03 10.69
CA ALA A 6 5.03 40.14 11.79
C ALA A 6 3.94 39.10 12.09
N LEU A 7 2.68 39.54 12.18
CA LEU A 7 1.50 38.68 12.34
C LEU A 7 1.33 37.69 11.17
N GLY A 8 1.58 38.13 9.93
CA GLY A 8 1.58 37.25 8.76
C GLY A 8 2.67 36.18 8.80
N ARG A 9 3.85 36.53 9.32
CA ARG A 9 5.00 35.61 9.44
C ARG A 9 4.81 34.58 10.55
N GLU A 10 4.27 34.97 11.70
CA GLU A 10 3.90 34.06 12.80
C GLU A 10 2.82 33.06 12.40
N LYS A 11 1.75 33.54 11.73
CA LYS A 11 0.66 32.67 11.27
C LYS A 11 1.17 31.61 10.27
N THR A 12 2.09 32.00 9.40
CA THR A 12 2.72 31.09 8.42
C THR A 12 3.63 30.06 9.09
N ASP A 13 4.29 30.42 10.20
CA ASP A 13 5.15 29.50 10.96
C ASP A 13 4.33 28.49 11.78
N MET A 14 3.26 28.93 12.44
CA MET A 14 2.36 28.06 13.19
C MET A 14 1.67 27.03 12.27
N GLN A 15 1.17 27.45 11.11
CA GLN A 15 0.59 26.55 10.11
C GLN A 15 1.60 25.48 9.65
N GLN A 16 2.88 25.82 9.59
CA GLN A 16 3.89 24.84 9.21
C GLN A 16 4.21 23.83 10.29
N LYS A 17 4.28 24.28 11.55
CA LYS A 17 4.46 23.37 12.69
C LYS A 17 3.33 22.35 12.71
N ILE A 18 2.08 22.80 12.52
CA ILE A 18 0.91 21.92 12.41
C ILE A 18 1.08 20.92 11.26
N ARG A 19 1.39 21.37 10.03
CA ARG A 19 1.59 20.46 8.88
C ARG A 19 2.69 19.43 9.11
N THR A 20 3.77 19.83 9.79
CA THR A 20 4.88 18.95 10.14
C THR A 20 4.47 17.89 11.16
N LEU A 21 3.70 18.28 12.19
CA LEU A 21 3.13 17.38 13.18
C LEU A 21 2.11 16.42 12.54
N VAL A 22 1.27 16.90 11.63
CA VAL A 22 0.31 16.05 10.89
C VAL A 22 1.04 15.05 10.02
N PHE A 23 2.11 15.46 9.31
CA PHE A 23 2.93 14.54 8.52
C PHE A 23 3.52 13.42 9.38
N MET A 24 4.18 13.80 10.49
CA MET A 24 4.78 12.81 11.40
C MET A 24 3.72 11.94 12.07
N GLY A 25 2.59 12.52 12.47
CA GLY A 25 1.47 11.81 13.07
C GLY A 25 0.89 10.76 12.12
N LEU A 26 0.59 11.13 10.87
CA LEU A 26 0.15 10.18 9.84
C LEU A 26 1.19 9.10 9.57
N PHE A 27 2.45 9.49 9.38
CA PHE A 27 3.51 8.51 9.10
C PHE A 27 3.64 7.50 10.25
N LEU A 28 3.79 7.96 11.49
CA LEU A 28 3.94 7.08 12.65
C LEU A 28 2.68 6.25 12.90
N PHE A 29 1.49 6.81 12.68
CA PHE A 29 0.23 6.09 12.79
C PHE A 29 0.18 4.88 11.85
N PHE A 30 0.46 5.08 10.55
CA PHE A 30 0.43 3.98 9.59
C PHE A 30 1.58 2.99 9.79
N TRP A 31 2.77 3.46 10.18
CA TRP A 31 3.97 2.63 10.25
C TRP A 31 4.18 1.93 11.61
N ILE A 32 3.56 2.39 12.69
CA ILE A 32 3.71 1.80 14.03
C ILE A 32 2.39 1.33 14.63
N THR A 33 1.24 1.89 14.21
CA THR A 33 -0.07 1.76 14.85
C THR A 33 -0.15 2.31 16.27
N THR A 34 -1.35 2.44 16.84
CA THR A 34 -1.57 2.82 18.24
C THR A 34 -1.49 1.65 19.21
N ASN A 35 -1.38 0.43 18.70
CA ASN A 35 -1.28 -0.80 19.49
C ASN A 35 -0.11 -1.67 19.00
N PRO A 36 1.15 -1.20 19.11
CA PRO A 36 2.31 -2.00 18.72
C PRO A 36 2.49 -3.19 19.68
N PHE A 37 3.18 -4.25 19.22
CA PHE A 37 3.56 -5.41 20.04
C PHE A 37 2.35 -6.20 20.60
N VAL A 38 1.34 -6.42 19.77
CA VAL A 38 0.17 -7.23 20.13
C VAL A 38 0.60 -8.64 20.57
N ASP A 39 0.06 -9.11 21.69
CA ASP A 39 0.19 -10.49 22.15
C ASP A 39 -0.77 -11.39 21.37
N LEU A 40 -0.23 -12.17 20.43
CA LEU A 40 -1.03 -13.02 19.55
C LEU A 40 -1.72 -14.15 20.30
N VAL A 41 -1.08 -14.75 21.31
CA VAL A 41 -1.66 -15.88 22.05
C VAL A 41 -2.95 -15.44 22.75
N THR A 42 -2.91 -14.28 23.43
CA THR A 42 -4.09 -13.75 24.11
C THR A 42 -5.20 -13.36 23.13
N VAL A 43 -4.84 -12.78 21.98
CA VAL A 43 -5.82 -12.35 20.98
C VAL A 43 -6.47 -13.54 20.30
N GLU A 44 -5.68 -14.53 19.86
CA GLU A 44 -6.17 -15.76 19.26
C GLU A 44 -7.04 -16.57 20.23
N ALA A 45 -6.65 -16.66 21.51
CA ALA A 45 -7.44 -17.34 22.54
C ALA A 45 -8.78 -16.64 22.81
N SER A 46 -8.85 -15.31 22.64
CA SER A 46 -10.09 -14.55 22.79
C SER A 46 -11.04 -14.66 21.58
N GLY A 47 -10.62 -15.32 20.50
CA GLY A 47 -11.38 -15.38 19.24
C GLY A 47 -11.53 -14.01 18.56
N SER A 48 -10.73 -13.01 18.95
CA SER A 48 -10.71 -11.70 18.31
C SER A 48 -9.60 -11.66 17.25
N ASP A 49 -9.84 -10.92 16.16
CA ASP A 49 -8.84 -10.83 15.09
C ASP A 49 -7.58 -10.09 15.58
N ALA A 50 -6.43 -10.76 15.48
CA ALA A 50 -5.09 -10.19 15.69
C ALA A 50 -4.76 -9.01 14.75
N ALA A 51 -5.53 -8.87 13.67
CA ALA A 51 -5.51 -7.75 12.74
C ALA A 51 -6.30 -6.51 13.23
N GLY A 52 -6.58 -6.43 14.53
CA GLY A 52 -7.15 -5.24 15.15
C GLY A 52 -8.67 -5.26 15.15
N GLY A 53 -9.23 -6.01 16.11
CA GLY A 53 -10.53 -5.64 16.68
C GLY A 53 -10.57 -4.13 16.96
N SER A 54 -11.74 -3.54 16.78
CA SER A 54 -12.04 -2.09 16.90
C SER A 54 -11.40 -1.44 18.14
N ASN A 55 -10.13 -1.05 18.04
CA ASN A 55 -9.48 -0.29 19.10
C ASN A 55 -9.95 1.15 18.98
N ALA A 56 -10.80 1.57 19.92
CA ALA A 56 -11.34 2.92 19.96
C ALA A 56 -10.24 3.98 19.88
N ILE A 57 -9.08 3.73 20.49
CA ILE A 57 -7.91 4.63 20.43
C ILE A 57 -7.38 4.74 19.00
N ASN A 58 -7.29 3.63 18.27
CA ASN A 58 -6.82 3.61 16.88
C ASN A 58 -7.77 4.40 15.98
N GLN A 59 -9.08 4.16 16.11
CA GLN A 59 -10.11 4.86 15.33
C GLN A 59 -10.16 6.35 15.65
N LEU A 60 -10.14 6.72 16.93
CA LEU A 60 -10.14 8.12 17.37
C LEU A 60 -8.88 8.85 16.89
N THR A 61 -7.70 8.21 17.01
CA THR A 61 -6.44 8.78 16.52
C THR A 61 -6.47 8.96 15.00
N PHE A 62 -6.94 7.94 14.27
CA PHE A 62 -7.09 8.01 12.82
C PHE A 62 -8.02 9.14 12.39
N LEU A 63 -9.19 9.26 13.02
CA LEU A 63 -10.17 10.31 12.73
C LEU A 63 -9.62 11.69 13.07
N ALA A 64 -8.96 11.85 14.23
CA ALA A 64 -8.34 13.12 14.62
C ALA A 64 -7.27 13.58 13.62
N LEU A 65 -6.36 12.67 13.22
CA LEU A 65 -5.36 12.95 12.20
C LEU A 65 -5.99 13.27 10.85
N THR A 66 -7.07 12.58 10.50
CA THR A 66 -7.80 12.82 9.25
C THR A 66 -8.47 14.19 9.24
N VAL A 67 -9.11 14.61 10.33
CA VAL A 67 -9.72 15.95 10.46
C VAL A 67 -8.65 17.03 10.30
N LEU A 68 -7.49 16.89 10.95
CA LEU A 68 -6.37 17.83 10.79
C LEU A 68 -5.84 17.86 9.35
N THR A 69 -5.81 16.70 8.69
CA THR A 69 -5.36 16.59 7.28
C THR A 69 -6.36 17.23 6.33
N ILE A 70 -7.67 17.06 6.55
CA ILE A 70 -8.73 17.71 5.78
C ILE A 70 -8.67 19.23 5.98
N TYR A 71 -8.49 19.71 7.22
CA TYR A 71 -8.31 21.13 7.50
C TYR A 71 -7.09 21.69 6.75
N ALA A 72 -5.96 20.97 6.78
CA ALA A 72 -4.77 21.35 6.02
C ALA A 72 -5.03 21.34 4.51
N ALA A 73 -5.80 20.39 3.98
CA ALA A 73 -6.15 20.29 2.57
C ALA A 73 -7.02 21.44 2.08
N ILE A 74 -8.09 21.79 2.82
CA ILE A 74 -9.03 22.85 2.44
C ILE A 74 -8.34 24.23 2.42
N THR A 75 -7.40 24.43 3.33
CA THR A 75 -6.64 25.68 3.46
C THR A 75 -5.41 25.75 2.54
N HIS A 76 -5.02 24.66 1.88
CA HIS A 76 -3.83 24.64 1.03
C HIS A 76 -4.09 25.30 -0.35
N PRO A 77 -3.19 26.15 -0.85
CA PRO A 77 -3.35 26.80 -2.16
C PRO A 77 -3.40 25.79 -3.32
N LEU A 78 -2.75 24.63 -3.18
CA LEU A 78 -2.73 23.55 -4.19
C LEU A 78 -3.81 22.49 -3.98
N ARG A 79 -4.94 22.82 -3.32
CA ARG A 79 -6.02 21.85 -3.04
C ARG A 79 -6.58 21.14 -4.28
N SER A 80 -6.56 21.79 -5.45
CA SER A 80 -6.98 21.19 -6.71
C SER A 80 -6.05 20.07 -7.21
N GLN A 81 -4.82 19.98 -6.69
CA GLN A 81 -3.87 18.92 -7.03
C GLN A 81 -4.02 17.67 -6.15
N ILE A 82 -4.83 17.73 -5.09
CA ILE A 82 -5.05 16.62 -4.16
C ILE A 82 -5.88 15.51 -4.85
N CYS A 83 -5.45 14.26 -4.68
CA CYS A 83 -6.12 13.05 -5.19
C CYS A 83 -6.37 13.05 -6.71
N GLN A 84 -5.46 13.58 -7.52
CA GLN A 84 -5.57 13.53 -8.98
C GLN A 84 -5.32 12.10 -9.51
N PRO A 85 -6.14 11.56 -10.44
CA PRO A 85 -7.32 12.19 -11.07
C PRO A 85 -8.60 12.06 -10.23
N GLN A 86 -9.17 13.21 -9.85
CA GLN A 86 -10.28 13.28 -8.88
C GLN A 86 -11.56 12.56 -9.34
N ILE A 87 -11.91 12.67 -10.63
CA ILE A 87 -13.12 12.04 -11.18
C ILE A 87 -13.03 10.51 -11.06
N LEU A 88 -11.84 9.94 -11.32
CA LEU A 88 -11.64 8.49 -11.19
C LEU A 88 -11.71 8.05 -9.73
N VAL A 89 -11.10 8.81 -8.82
CA VAL A 89 -11.16 8.52 -7.37
C VAL A 89 -12.60 8.59 -6.86
N ILE A 90 -13.36 9.61 -7.27
CA ILE A 90 -14.78 9.74 -6.93
C ILE A 90 -15.56 8.56 -7.50
N ALA A 91 -15.41 8.25 -8.79
CA ALA A 91 -16.11 7.13 -9.42
C ALA A 91 -15.80 5.78 -8.72
N LEU A 92 -14.53 5.53 -8.39
CA LEU A 92 -14.09 4.35 -7.65
C LEU A 92 -14.81 4.21 -6.31
N PHE A 93 -14.75 5.24 -5.46
CA PHE A 93 -15.33 5.16 -4.13
C PHE A 93 -16.86 5.26 -4.13
N SER A 94 -17.46 5.96 -5.10
CA SER A 94 -18.91 5.90 -5.33
C SER A 94 -19.35 4.49 -5.67
N TRP A 95 -18.60 3.78 -6.53
CA TRP A 95 -18.90 2.38 -6.83
C TRP A 95 -18.72 1.47 -5.62
N PHE A 96 -17.66 1.66 -4.82
CA PHE A 96 -17.45 0.88 -3.60
C PHE A 96 -18.60 1.08 -2.60
N LEU A 97 -19.14 2.30 -2.48
CA LEU A 97 -20.30 2.59 -1.65
C LEU A 97 -21.58 1.93 -2.18
N ILE A 98 -21.79 1.92 -3.50
CA ILE A 98 -22.94 1.23 -4.13
C ILE A 98 -22.85 -0.28 -3.87
N SER A 99 -21.70 -0.90 -4.18
CA SER A 99 -21.47 -2.32 -3.95
C SER A 99 -21.63 -2.69 -2.46
N SER A 100 -21.11 -1.85 -1.56
CA SER A 100 -21.25 -2.06 -0.11
C SER A 100 -22.69 -1.90 0.38
N GLY A 101 -23.40 -0.86 -0.05
CA GLY A 101 -24.78 -0.60 0.37
C GLY A 101 -25.79 -1.65 -0.10
N LEU A 102 -25.48 -2.34 -1.21
CA LEU A 102 -26.31 -3.41 -1.77
C LEU A 102 -25.84 -4.82 -1.35
N SER A 103 -24.85 -4.94 -0.48
CA SER A 103 -24.33 -6.23 0.00
C SER A 103 -25.18 -6.81 1.14
N SER A 104 -24.94 -8.09 1.49
CA SER A 104 -25.58 -8.77 2.61
C SER A 104 -25.19 -8.19 3.99
N HIS A 105 -24.02 -7.57 4.08
CA HIS A 105 -23.49 -6.95 5.31
C HIS A 105 -23.17 -5.45 5.10
N PRO A 106 -24.19 -4.61 4.84
CA PRO A 106 -23.98 -3.25 4.35
C PRO A 106 -23.28 -2.35 5.37
N THR A 107 -23.60 -2.49 6.67
CA THR A 107 -23.02 -1.67 7.73
C THR A 107 -21.50 -1.78 7.81
N ASP A 108 -20.96 -3.00 7.75
CA ASP A 108 -19.52 -3.22 7.89
C ASP A 108 -18.77 -2.89 6.59
N ALA A 109 -19.34 -3.23 5.44
CA ALA A 109 -18.80 -2.87 4.14
C ALA A 109 -18.74 -1.34 3.93
N ILE A 110 -19.78 -0.60 4.34
CA ILE A 110 -19.80 0.87 4.30
C ILE A 110 -18.74 1.45 5.24
N LYS A 111 -18.61 0.96 6.48
CA LYS A 111 -17.56 1.41 7.40
C LYS A 111 -16.16 1.22 6.81
N ARG A 112 -15.87 0.04 6.25
CA ARG A 112 -14.58 -0.25 5.59
C ARG A 112 -14.35 0.65 4.38
N THR A 113 -15.39 0.93 3.59
CA THR A 113 -15.32 1.87 2.45
C THR A 113 -15.01 3.30 2.92
N ILE A 114 -15.66 3.78 3.98
CA ILE A 114 -15.39 5.10 4.56
C ILE A 114 -13.93 5.19 5.01
N LEU A 115 -13.43 4.19 5.74
CA LEU A 115 -12.02 4.18 6.17
C LEU A 115 -11.06 4.21 4.97
N ALA A 116 -11.34 3.47 3.89
CA ALA A 116 -10.56 3.52 2.66
C ALA A 116 -10.59 4.91 1.98
N ILE A 117 -11.75 5.58 1.95
CA ILE A 117 -11.88 6.97 1.46
C ILE A 117 -10.99 7.90 2.29
N LEU A 118 -11.05 7.80 3.62
CA LEU A 118 -10.25 8.64 4.52
C LEU A 118 -8.75 8.37 4.36
N THR A 119 -8.33 7.10 4.22
CA THR A 119 -6.94 6.74 3.91
C THR A 119 -6.49 7.37 2.59
N CYS A 120 -7.34 7.34 1.55
CA CYS A 120 -7.05 7.96 0.27
C CYS A 120 -6.92 9.49 0.37
N ALA A 121 -7.80 10.16 1.11
CA ALA A 121 -7.71 11.59 1.35
C ALA A 121 -6.42 11.97 2.08
N ASN A 122 -6.06 11.20 3.11
CA ASN A 122 -4.81 11.39 3.85
C ASN A 122 -3.58 11.22 2.94
N ALA A 123 -3.57 10.18 2.11
CA ALA A 123 -2.49 9.93 1.16
C ALA A 123 -2.36 11.04 0.10
N GLY A 124 -3.49 11.55 -0.41
CA GLY A 124 -3.52 12.65 -1.38
C GLY A 124 -2.96 13.96 -0.86
N MET A 125 -3.15 14.25 0.43
CA MET A 125 -2.59 15.46 1.06
C MET A 125 -1.15 15.26 1.58
N PHE A 126 -0.72 14.02 1.82
CA PHE A 126 0.54 13.68 2.49
C PHE A 126 1.77 14.35 1.87
N LEU A 127 1.87 14.37 0.54
CA LEU A 127 3.00 14.97 -0.20
C LEU A 127 3.01 16.50 -0.15
N LEU A 128 1.85 17.11 0.10
CA LEU A 128 1.70 18.55 0.23
C LEU A 128 1.86 19.02 1.67
N LEU A 129 2.03 18.15 2.67
CA LEU A 129 2.24 18.58 4.05
C LEU A 129 3.61 19.26 4.25
N PRO A 130 4.75 18.72 3.77
CA PRO A 130 6.04 19.40 3.87
C PRO A 130 6.11 20.65 2.97
N ARG A 131 6.93 21.64 3.35
CA ARG A 131 7.18 22.86 2.56
C ARG A 131 8.06 22.60 1.32
N SER A 132 8.92 21.57 1.38
CA SER A 132 9.92 21.28 0.34
C SER A 132 10.29 19.81 0.32
N GLU A 133 10.90 19.35 -0.77
CA GLU A 133 11.47 18.00 -0.87
C GLU A 133 12.53 17.73 0.21
N GLN A 134 13.31 18.77 0.59
CA GLN A 134 14.29 18.64 1.65
C GLN A 134 13.61 18.38 3.00
N GLN A 135 12.53 19.10 3.32
CA GLN A 135 11.76 18.84 4.53
C GLN A 135 11.10 17.46 4.47
N PHE A 136 10.51 17.07 3.33
CA PHE A 136 9.96 15.73 3.13
C PHE A 136 11.01 14.64 3.41
N SER A 137 12.22 14.76 2.84
CA SER A 137 13.30 13.79 3.06
C SER A 137 13.71 13.71 4.54
N ARG A 138 13.76 14.84 5.25
CA ARG A 138 14.10 14.88 6.68
C ARG A 138 13.03 14.18 7.52
N LEU A 139 11.75 14.48 7.28
CA LEU A 139 10.65 13.87 8.03
C LEU A 139 10.52 12.38 7.72
N LEU A 140 10.69 11.98 6.46
CA LEU A 140 10.72 10.57 6.07
C LEU A 140 11.88 9.83 6.75
N MET A 141 13.07 10.43 6.81
CA MET A 141 14.22 9.87 7.52
C MET A 141 13.93 9.69 9.01
N ILE A 142 13.42 10.71 9.69
CA ILE A 142 13.09 10.65 11.12
C ILE A 142 12.02 9.59 11.37
N GLY A 143 10.92 9.60 10.60
CA GLY A 143 9.85 8.62 10.72
C GLY A 143 10.35 7.20 10.54
N THR A 144 11.11 6.95 9.47
CA THR A 144 11.67 5.61 9.19
C THR A 144 12.64 5.16 10.27
N ALA A 145 13.48 6.07 10.78
CA ALA A 145 14.41 5.77 11.87
C ALA A 145 13.67 5.41 13.17
N ILE A 146 12.58 6.12 13.51
CA ILE A 146 11.73 5.79 14.67
C ILE A 146 11.09 4.41 14.47
N THR A 147 10.50 4.14 13.30
CA THR A 147 9.88 2.85 12.99
C THR A 147 10.87 1.70 13.11
N LEU A 148 12.08 1.84 12.55
CA LEU A 148 13.14 0.85 12.69
C LEU A 148 13.58 0.71 14.14
N GLY A 149 13.78 1.82 14.85
CA GLY A 149 14.17 1.83 16.25
C GLY A 149 13.18 1.05 17.12
N ILE A 150 11.87 1.24 16.91
CA ILE A 150 10.81 0.49 17.60
C ILE A 150 10.84 -0.99 17.21
N ALA A 151 11.01 -1.32 15.92
CA ALA A 151 11.09 -2.71 15.47
C ALA A 151 12.24 -3.48 16.14
N TYR A 152 13.44 -2.89 16.17
CA TYR A 152 14.60 -3.48 16.83
C TYR A 152 14.47 -3.49 18.35
N PHE A 153 13.91 -2.43 18.94
CA PHE A 153 13.61 -2.40 20.37
C PHE A 153 12.71 -3.58 20.76
N GLY A 154 11.65 -3.83 19.99
CA GLY A 154 10.78 -4.97 20.20
C GLY A 154 11.51 -6.30 20.16
N VAL A 155 12.31 -6.53 19.13
CA VAL A 155 13.06 -7.79 18.99
C VAL A 155 14.07 -8.00 20.14
N ILE A 156 14.72 -6.94 20.61
CA ILE A 156 15.76 -7.03 21.64
C ILE A 156 15.16 -7.14 23.05
N PHE A 157 14.16 -6.32 23.37
CA PHE A 157 13.63 -6.16 24.73
C PHE A 157 12.29 -6.85 24.96
N LEU A 158 11.51 -7.09 23.89
CA LEU A 158 10.18 -7.73 23.92
C LEU A 158 10.09 -8.90 22.92
N PRO A 159 11.01 -9.89 22.96
CA PRO A 159 11.09 -10.93 21.94
C PRO A 159 9.83 -11.80 21.87
N THR A 160 9.15 -12.03 23.00
CA THR A 160 7.88 -12.77 23.06
C THR A 160 6.74 -12.09 22.28
N LEU A 161 6.79 -10.76 22.14
CA LEU A 161 5.80 -9.95 21.43
C LEU A 161 6.25 -9.51 20.04
N SER A 162 7.51 -9.74 19.69
CA SER A 162 8.13 -9.21 18.46
C SER A 162 8.70 -10.28 17.54
N ILE A 163 8.76 -11.52 18.01
CA ILE A 163 9.13 -12.73 17.27
C ILE A 163 7.98 -13.72 17.43
N HIS A 164 7.60 -14.38 16.35
CA HIS A 164 6.56 -15.40 16.40
C HIS A 164 6.95 -16.54 17.36
N GLN A 165 5.99 -16.97 18.17
CA GLN A 165 6.18 -17.98 19.22
C GLN A 165 5.58 -19.34 18.81
N PRO A 166 6.17 -20.46 19.26
CA PRO A 166 5.60 -21.79 19.03
C PRO A 166 4.28 -22.03 19.77
N THR A 167 3.93 -21.16 20.72
CA THR A 167 2.68 -21.22 21.50
C THR A 167 1.48 -20.56 20.83
N GLU A 168 1.67 -19.97 19.65
CA GLU A 168 0.58 -19.40 18.84
C GLU A 168 -0.37 -20.50 18.33
N LEU A 169 -1.67 -20.23 18.35
CA LEU A 169 -2.72 -21.19 18.05
C LEU A 169 -2.99 -21.32 16.55
N ILE A 170 -2.84 -20.23 15.80
CA ILE A 170 -3.19 -20.21 14.37
C ILE A 170 -2.01 -20.65 13.50
N GLU A 171 -0.82 -20.06 13.68
CA GLU A 171 0.33 -20.29 12.80
C GLU A 171 1.64 -20.62 13.53
N PRO A 172 1.70 -21.68 14.37
CA PRO A 172 2.90 -22.04 15.14
C PRO A 172 4.13 -22.35 14.27
N MET A 173 3.92 -22.68 12.99
CA MET A 173 4.98 -22.89 12.00
C MET A 173 5.82 -21.64 11.70
N ASN A 174 5.36 -20.45 12.10
CA ASN A 174 6.07 -19.19 11.92
C ASN A 174 7.08 -18.89 13.05
N ALA A 175 7.18 -19.76 14.06
CA ALA A 175 8.03 -19.55 15.22
C ALA A 175 9.49 -19.20 14.84
N GLY A 176 10.04 -18.19 15.53
CA GLY A 176 11.40 -17.69 15.30
C GLY A 176 11.51 -16.59 14.25
N PHE A 177 10.49 -16.36 13.41
CA PHE A 177 10.50 -15.25 12.46
C PHE A 177 10.16 -13.91 13.13
N TRP A 178 10.88 -12.86 12.72
CA TRP A 178 10.69 -11.52 13.27
C TRP A 178 9.44 -10.86 12.69
N ARG A 179 8.63 -10.28 13.57
CA ARG A 179 7.46 -9.44 13.20
C ARG A 179 7.54 -8.01 13.75
N GLY A 180 8.48 -7.72 14.65
CA GLY A 180 8.65 -6.38 15.24
C GLY A 180 7.36 -5.91 15.93
N GLN A 181 6.99 -4.65 15.71
CA GLN A 181 5.75 -4.09 16.25
C GLN A 181 4.45 -4.58 15.58
N TYR A 182 4.56 -5.34 14.47
CA TYR A 182 3.41 -5.76 13.67
C TYR A 182 2.82 -7.08 14.15
N SER A 183 1.54 -7.32 13.83
CA SER A 183 0.85 -8.57 14.16
C SER A 183 1.39 -9.77 13.39
N HIS A 184 2.07 -9.58 12.26
CA HIS A 184 2.50 -10.69 11.42
C HIS A 184 3.80 -10.42 10.64
N LYS A 185 4.62 -11.47 10.45
CA LYS A 185 5.92 -11.39 9.73
C LYS A 185 5.81 -10.88 8.31
N ASN A 186 4.74 -11.17 7.57
CA ASN A 186 4.60 -10.76 6.16
C ASN A 186 4.40 -9.25 6.03
N LEU A 187 3.62 -8.65 6.93
CA LEU A 187 3.47 -7.19 6.99
C LEU A 187 4.80 -6.54 7.38
N ALA A 188 5.51 -7.10 8.36
CA ALA A 188 6.84 -6.64 8.74
C ALA A 188 7.81 -6.69 7.54
N ALA A 189 7.82 -7.79 6.78
CA ALA A 189 8.64 -7.95 5.59
C ALA A 189 8.32 -6.89 4.52
N ALA A 190 7.03 -6.64 4.25
CA ALA A 190 6.59 -5.62 3.31
C ALA A 190 7.04 -4.21 3.74
N VAL A 191 6.87 -3.88 5.02
CA VAL A 191 7.31 -2.62 5.61
C VAL A 191 8.82 -2.45 5.47
N MET A 192 9.61 -3.47 5.81
CA MET A 192 11.07 -3.39 5.74
C MET A 192 11.57 -3.22 4.29
N LEU A 193 10.91 -3.86 3.33
CA LEU A 193 11.21 -3.64 1.91
C LEU A 193 10.98 -2.19 1.49
N VAL A 194 9.84 -1.60 1.86
CA VAL A 194 9.54 -0.20 1.54
C VAL A 194 10.48 0.74 2.32
N ALA A 195 10.84 0.44 3.55
CA ALA A 195 11.86 1.18 4.31
C ALA A 195 13.24 1.13 3.64
N ALA A 196 13.61 0.00 3.02
CA ALA A 196 14.82 -0.06 2.20
C ALA A 196 14.73 0.87 0.99
N PHE A 197 13.57 0.99 0.34
CA PHE A 197 13.36 1.99 -0.72
C PHE A 197 13.48 3.43 -0.21
N PHE A 198 13.00 3.72 1.00
CA PHE A 198 13.21 5.01 1.66
C PHE A 198 14.69 5.28 1.88
N GLY A 199 15.45 4.31 2.40
CA GLY A 199 16.89 4.45 2.58
C GLY A 199 17.65 4.73 1.27
N LEU A 200 17.28 4.04 0.18
CA LEU A 200 17.85 4.29 -1.15
C LEU A 200 17.51 5.69 -1.68
N TYR A 201 16.28 6.17 -1.47
CA TYR A 201 15.88 7.53 -1.80
C TYR A 201 16.68 8.55 -0.99
N LEU A 202 16.73 8.39 0.33
CA LEU A 202 17.46 9.28 1.24
C LEU A 202 18.94 9.40 0.89
N ARG A 203 19.58 8.27 0.55
CA ARG A 203 20.97 8.25 0.05
C ARG A 203 21.13 9.08 -1.22
N SER A 204 20.16 9.03 -2.13
CA SER A 204 20.21 9.76 -3.41
C SER A 204 19.97 11.27 -3.29
N VAL A 205 19.33 11.74 -2.22
CA VAL A 205 19.02 13.17 -1.97
C VAL A 205 19.92 13.83 -0.91
N GLY A 206 21.07 13.22 -0.60
CA GLY A 206 22.12 13.82 0.24
C GLY A 206 22.31 13.20 1.63
N TRP A 207 21.35 12.41 2.13
CA TRP A 207 21.47 11.71 3.42
C TRP A 207 22.26 10.41 3.29
N LYS A 208 23.51 10.47 2.79
CA LYS A 208 24.30 9.28 2.40
C LYS A 208 24.44 8.25 3.53
N LYS A 209 24.88 8.69 4.72
CA LYS A 209 25.10 7.80 5.89
C LYS A 209 23.79 7.26 6.45
N SER A 210 22.83 8.14 6.75
CA SER A 210 21.53 7.75 7.30
C SER A 210 20.73 6.86 6.33
N GLY A 211 20.74 7.19 5.04
CA GLY A 211 20.10 6.38 4.00
C GLY A 211 20.71 4.99 3.87
N LEU A 212 22.04 4.88 3.90
CA LEU A 212 22.72 3.58 3.89
C LEU A 212 22.42 2.77 5.16
N ALA A 213 22.44 3.41 6.34
CA ALA A 213 22.08 2.75 7.59
C ALA A 213 20.64 2.21 7.56
N ILE A 214 19.68 3.00 7.07
CA ILE A 214 18.29 2.56 6.90
C ILE A 214 18.21 1.35 5.96
N VAL A 215 18.92 1.35 4.84
CA VAL A 215 18.94 0.19 3.92
C VAL A 215 19.46 -1.05 4.62
N ILE A 216 20.62 -0.96 5.29
CA ILE A 216 21.25 -2.11 5.95
C ILE A 216 20.34 -2.68 7.05
N LEU A 217 19.83 -1.81 7.93
CA LEU A 217 18.95 -2.22 9.01
C LEU A 217 17.64 -2.82 8.48
N SER A 218 17.02 -2.21 7.47
CA SER A 218 15.78 -2.73 6.89
C SER A 218 16.00 -4.07 6.20
N VAL A 219 17.08 -4.24 5.42
CA VAL A 219 17.38 -5.49 4.72
C VAL A 219 17.74 -6.60 5.71
N PHE A 220 18.50 -6.31 6.76
CA PHE A 220 18.77 -7.28 7.81
C PHE A 220 17.48 -7.75 8.49
N PHE A 221 16.64 -6.81 8.93
CA PHE A 221 15.35 -7.15 9.54
C PHE A 221 14.46 -7.95 8.57
N LEU A 222 14.41 -7.56 7.30
CA LEU A 222 13.68 -8.25 6.23
C LEU A 222 14.09 -9.72 6.12
N ILE A 223 15.40 -10.02 6.13
CA ILE A 223 15.90 -11.41 6.07
C ILE A 223 15.40 -12.20 7.29
N GLN A 224 15.43 -11.59 8.48
CA GLN A 224 14.97 -12.23 9.72
C GLN A 224 13.45 -12.47 9.79
N THR A 225 12.65 -11.80 8.96
CA THR A 225 11.21 -12.06 8.86
C THR A 225 10.89 -13.41 8.20
N GLY A 226 11.83 -14.01 7.47
CA GLY A 226 11.57 -15.21 6.65
C GLY A 226 10.55 -14.99 5.53
N GLY A 227 10.18 -13.74 5.22
CA GLY A 227 9.21 -13.39 4.19
C GLY A 227 9.75 -13.61 2.77
N LYS A 228 9.70 -14.85 2.27
CA LYS A 228 10.25 -15.27 0.97
C LYS A 228 9.81 -14.33 -0.19
N SER A 229 8.53 -13.97 -0.22
CA SER A 229 7.95 -13.08 -1.25
C SER A 229 8.62 -11.70 -1.25
N SER A 230 8.57 -10.98 -0.12
CA SER A 230 9.20 -9.65 -0.01
C SER A 230 10.72 -9.70 -0.23
N THR A 231 11.42 -10.68 0.35
CA THR A 231 12.87 -10.81 0.15
C THR A 231 13.24 -11.02 -1.33
N ALA A 232 12.49 -11.82 -2.07
CA ALA A 232 12.69 -12.01 -3.52
C ALA A 232 12.26 -10.78 -4.34
N MET A 233 11.24 -10.05 -3.89
CA MET A 233 10.76 -8.83 -4.56
C MET A 233 11.78 -7.70 -4.49
N LEU A 234 12.60 -7.58 -3.44
CA LEU A 234 13.57 -6.50 -3.34
C LEU A 234 14.52 -6.41 -4.56
N PRO A 235 15.32 -7.44 -4.91
CA PRO A 235 16.16 -7.41 -6.10
C PRO A 235 15.34 -7.39 -7.40
N LEU A 236 14.20 -8.09 -7.45
CA LEU A 236 13.32 -8.08 -8.63
C LEU A 236 12.85 -6.66 -8.98
N ILE A 237 12.35 -5.91 -8.00
CA ILE A 237 11.84 -4.55 -8.22
C ILE A 237 12.96 -3.58 -8.58
N LEU A 238 14.16 -3.73 -8.01
CA LEU A 238 15.32 -2.92 -8.42
C LEU A 238 15.70 -3.19 -9.87
N THR A 239 15.70 -4.45 -10.30
CA THR A 239 15.94 -4.84 -11.70
C THR A 239 14.84 -4.33 -12.62
N LEU A 240 13.57 -4.56 -12.27
CA LEU A 240 12.43 -4.11 -13.06
C LEU A 240 12.41 -2.59 -13.19
N GLN A 241 12.66 -1.85 -12.11
CA GLN A 241 12.78 -0.39 -12.15
C GLN A 241 13.89 0.05 -13.10
N TRP A 242 15.06 -0.59 -13.06
CA TRP A 242 16.17 -0.27 -13.97
C TRP A 242 15.76 -0.51 -15.44
N ILE A 243 15.09 -1.63 -15.74
CA ILE A 243 14.54 -1.92 -17.08
C ILE A 243 13.48 -0.86 -17.47
N PHE A 244 12.63 -0.45 -16.53
CA PHE A 244 11.55 0.53 -16.71
C PHE A 244 12.07 1.92 -17.06
N GLU A 245 13.20 2.31 -16.46
CA GLU A 245 13.91 3.57 -16.71
C GLU A 245 14.68 3.51 -18.04
N LYS A 246 15.38 2.40 -18.31
CA LYS A 246 16.24 2.26 -19.48
C LYS A 246 15.47 2.04 -20.79
N PHE A 247 14.39 1.26 -20.76
CA PHE A 247 13.68 0.80 -21.95
C PHE A 247 12.21 1.22 -21.91
N ARG A 248 11.86 2.34 -22.55
CA ARG A 248 10.49 2.89 -22.49
C ARG A 248 9.42 1.93 -23.03
N TRP A 249 9.78 1.07 -23.98
CA TRP A 249 8.88 0.07 -24.56
C TRP A 249 8.53 -1.06 -23.59
N SER A 250 9.36 -1.33 -22.57
CA SER A 250 9.14 -2.40 -21.58
C SER A 250 8.06 -2.06 -20.56
N ARG A 251 7.68 -0.79 -20.44
CA ARG A 251 6.79 -0.28 -19.37
C ARG A 251 5.42 -0.96 -19.36
N TRP A 252 4.80 -1.09 -20.54
CA TRP A 252 3.51 -1.77 -20.70
C TRP A 252 3.61 -3.30 -20.49
N PRO A 253 4.57 -4.01 -21.13
CA PRO A 253 4.81 -5.42 -20.86
C PRO A 253 5.05 -5.73 -19.37
N ILE A 254 5.82 -4.92 -18.65
CA ILE A 254 6.07 -5.11 -17.21
C ILE A 254 4.79 -4.84 -16.42
N ALA A 255 4.24 -3.64 -16.52
CA ALA A 255 3.15 -3.19 -15.65
C ALA A 255 1.78 -3.81 -15.96
N VAL A 256 1.54 -4.31 -17.18
CA VAL A 256 0.28 -4.94 -17.57
C VAL A 256 0.51 -6.41 -17.92
N GLY A 257 1.46 -6.68 -18.80
CA GLY A 257 1.75 -8.04 -19.25
C GLY A 257 2.19 -8.97 -18.12
N GLY A 258 3.09 -8.51 -17.22
CA GLY A 258 3.55 -9.31 -16.09
C GLY A 258 2.44 -9.63 -15.08
N ILE A 259 1.58 -8.66 -14.79
CA ILE A 259 0.44 -8.84 -13.89
C ILE A 259 -0.60 -9.77 -14.51
N LEU A 260 -0.93 -9.55 -15.78
CA LEU A 260 -1.87 -10.38 -16.52
C LEU A 260 -1.36 -11.82 -16.62
N ALA A 261 -0.08 -12.01 -16.99
CA ALA A 261 0.55 -13.31 -17.05
C ALA A 261 0.46 -14.03 -15.70
N PHE A 262 0.82 -13.36 -14.60
CA PHE A 262 0.73 -13.98 -13.28
C PHE A 262 -0.71 -14.36 -12.91
N ASN A 263 -1.68 -13.45 -13.09
CA ASN A 263 -3.06 -13.72 -12.71
C ASN A 263 -3.72 -14.78 -13.60
N LEU A 264 -3.35 -14.87 -14.88
CA LEU A 264 -3.77 -15.96 -15.76
C LEU A 264 -3.14 -17.30 -15.35
N LEU A 265 -1.87 -17.29 -14.94
CA LEU A 265 -1.23 -18.50 -14.38
C LEU A 265 -1.93 -18.94 -13.08
N ALA A 266 -2.26 -17.99 -12.19
CA ALA A 266 -2.99 -18.24 -10.95
C ALA A 266 -4.40 -18.81 -11.20
N LEU A 267 -5.14 -18.20 -12.13
CA LEU A 267 -6.45 -18.67 -12.59
C LEU A 267 -6.37 -20.07 -13.21
N GLY A 268 -5.41 -20.29 -14.11
CA GLY A 268 -5.19 -21.58 -14.75
C GLY A 268 -4.85 -22.66 -13.73
N ALA A 269 -3.96 -22.36 -12.77
CA ALA A 269 -3.64 -23.26 -11.67
C ALA A 269 -4.86 -23.55 -10.78
N ALA A 270 -5.74 -22.56 -10.54
CA ALA A 270 -6.94 -22.78 -9.72
C ALA A 270 -7.95 -23.70 -10.43
N LEU A 271 -8.19 -23.49 -11.73
CA LEU A 271 -9.32 -24.09 -12.46
C LEU A 271 -8.97 -25.32 -13.32
N SER A 272 -7.69 -25.59 -13.60
CA SER A 272 -7.28 -26.66 -14.53
C SER A 272 -6.18 -27.56 -13.96
N GLU A 273 -6.48 -28.85 -13.84
CA GLU A 273 -5.51 -29.87 -13.43
C GLU A 273 -4.33 -30.01 -14.42
N GLY A 274 -4.60 -29.90 -15.73
CA GLY A 274 -3.54 -29.93 -16.74
C GLY A 274 -2.57 -28.76 -16.60
N PHE A 275 -3.08 -27.58 -16.22
CA PHE A 275 -2.26 -26.41 -15.98
C PHE A 275 -1.43 -26.53 -14.69
N ARG A 276 -1.99 -27.16 -13.63
CA ARG A 276 -1.22 -27.55 -12.44
C ARG A 276 -0.07 -28.49 -12.78
N GLY A 277 -0.31 -29.48 -13.64
CA GLY A 277 0.71 -30.42 -14.13
C GLY A 277 1.85 -29.71 -14.88
N LEU A 278 1.52 -28.71 -15.71
CA LEU A 278 2.51 -27.90 -16.40
C LEU A 278 3.36 -27.08 -15.41
N ILE A 279 2.75 -26.41 -14.44
CA ILE A 279 3.48 -25.62 -13.43
C ILE A 279 4.38 -26.54 -12.58
N ALA A 280 3.87 -27.70 -12.16
CA ALA A 280 4.64 -28.70 -11.42
C ALA A 280 5.85 -29.20 -12.23
N SER A 281 5.71 -29.37 -13.55
CA SER A 281 6.82 -29.76 -14.44
C SER A 281 7.95 -28.73 -14.49
N LEU A 282 7.68 -27.47 -14.17
CA LEU A 282 8.66 -26.39 -14.06
C LEU A 282 9.33 -26.34 -12.68
N GLY A 283 9.02 -27.27 -11.76
CA GLY A 283 9.56 -27.31 -10.41
C GLY A 283 8.96 -26.27 -9.46
N VAL A 284 7.84 -25.65 -9.84
CA VAL A 284 7.11 -24.69 -9.00
C VAL A 284 5.93 -25.40 -8.35
N ASP A 285 5.70 -25.15 -7.06
CA ASP A 285 4.50 -25.63 -6.38
C ASP A 285 3.24 -25.03 -7.04
N PRO A 286 2.42 -25.85 -7.75
CA PRO A 286 1.27 -25.37 -8.48
C PRO A 286 0.12 -24.91 -7.57
N THR A 287 0.18 -25.27 -6.29
CA THR A 287 -0.83 -24.85 -5.30
C THR A 287 -0.55 -23.44 -4.76
N PHE A 288 0.63 -22.88 -5.06
CA PHE A 288 1.10 -21.60 -4.53
C PHE A 288 0.96 -21.53 -3.00
N THR A 289 1.41 -22.57 -2.28
CA THR A 289 1.22 -22.69 -0.82
C THR A 289 -0.27 -22.89 -0.45
N ASN A 290 -0.96 -23.85 -1.09
CA ASN A 290 -2.38 -24.21 -0.89
C ASN A 290 -3.43 -23.12 -1.26
N ARG A 291 -3.05 -22.07 -1.98
CA ARG A 291 -3.93 -20.94 -2.34
C ARG A 291 -4.93 -21.24 -3.46
N THR A 292 -4.71 -22.30 -4.23
CA THR A 292 -5.62 -22.69 -5.33
C THR A 292 -7.05 -22.95 -4.88
N ASP A 293 -7.24 -23.48 -3.67
CA ASP A 293 -8.56 -23.78 -3.13
C ASP A 293 -9.33 -22.51 -2.74
N ILE A 294 -8.62 -21.52 -2.18
CA ILE A 294 -9.17 -20.19 -1.88
C ILE A 294 -9.64 -19.52 -3.17
N TRP A 295 -8.81 -19.57 -4.23
CA TRP A 295 -9.15 -18.96 -5.51
C TRP A 295 -10.33 -19.65 -6.19
N LYS A 296 -10.46 -20.98 -6.06
CA LYS A 296 -11.64 -21.70 -6.58
C LYS A 296 -12.92 -21.19 -5.94
N ILE A 297 -12.97 -21.08 -4.60
CA ILE A 297 -14.11 -20.52 -3.87
C ILE A 297 -14.41 -19.08 -4.33
N ALA A 298 -13.36 -18.26 -4.47
CA ALA A 298 -13.52 -16.88 -4.92
C ALA A 298 -14.10 -16.81 -6.34
N PHE A 299 -13.62 -17.63 -7.28
CA PHE A 299 -14.14 -17.63 -8.66
C PHE A 299 -15.57 -18.17 -8.76
N ASP A 300 -15.91 -19.19 -7.98
CA ASP A 300 -17.29 -19.70 -7.90
C ASP A 300 -18.26 -18.64 -7.36
N ALA A 301 -17.83 -17.86 -6.36
CA ALA A 301 -18.61 -16.72 -5.84
C ALA A 301 -18.68 -15.56 -6.84
N ILE A 302 -17.57 -15.19 -7.47
CA ILE A 302 -17.54 -14.15 -8.52
C ILE A 302 -18.54 -14.47 -9.64
N ALA A 303 -18.68 -15.74 -10.03
CA ALA A 303 -19.63 -16.16 -11.04
C ALA A 303 -21.11 -15.89 -10.65
N GLN A 304 -21.42 -15.86 -9.35
CA GLN A 304 -22.77 -15.60 -8.84
C GLN A 304 -23.10 -14.11 -8.75
N SER A 305 -22.11 -13.25 -8.45
CA SER A 305 -22.28 -11.79 -8.39
C SER A 305 -21.18 -11.03 -9.15
N PRO A 306 -21.12 -11.15 -10.50
CA PRO A 306 -20.00 -10.62 -11.28
C PRO A 306 -20.00 -9.09 -11.39
N ILE A 307 -21.17 -8.44 -11.27
CA ILE A 307 -21.30 -6.99 -11.43
C ILE A 307 -21.17 -6.28 -10.09
N LEU A 308 -21.97 -6.66 -9.09
CA LEU A 308 -22.00 -5.98 -7.80
C LEU A 308 -20.89 -6.45 -6.85
N GLY A 309 -20.46 -7.71 -6.96
CA GLY A 309 -19.65 -8.36 -5.96
C GLY A 309 -20.42 -8.58 -4.65
N TYR A 310 -19.69 -8.72 -3.55
CA TYR A 310 -20.22 -9.03 -2.22
C TYR A 310 -20.06 -7.89 -1.19
N GLY A 311 -19.80 -6.67 -1.67
CA GLY A 311 -19.51 -5.52 -0.83
C GLY A 311 -18.03 -5.42 -0.48
N PHE A 312 -17.54 -4.18 -0.33
CA PHE A 312 -16.12 -3.90 -0.15
C PHE A 312 -15.58 -4.57 1.11
N GLN A 313 -14.62 -5.50 0.91
CA GLN A 313 -14.08 -6.36 1.97
C GLN A 313 -15.16 -7.10 2.77
N GLY A 314 -16.32 -7.40 2.20
CA GLY A 314 -17.47 -7.99 2.92
C GLY A 314 -17.65 -9.49 2.77
N PHE A 315 -16.75 -10.19 2.07
CA PHE A 315 -16.97 -11.59 1.68
C PHE A 315 -16.39 -12.61 2.68
N TRP A 316 -15.09 -12.51 2.94
CA TRP A 316 -14.36 -13.46 3.79
C TRP A 316 -14.78 -13.33 5.27
N GLN A 317 -14.65 -14.43 6.02
CA GLN A 317 -15.01 -14.54 7.43
C GLN A 317 -16.49 -14.24 7.77
N THR A 318 -17.38 -14.24 6.79
CA THR A 318 -18.83 -14.20 7.04
C THR A 318 -19.34 -15.56 7.50
N THR A 319 -20.44 -15.58 8.25
CA THR A 319 -21.11 -16.83 8.65
C THR A 319 -21.52 -17.65 7.43
N ASP A 320 -21.95 -16.97 6.37
CA ASP A 320 -22.43 -17.59 5.14
C ASP A 320 -21.32 -18.39 4.44
N ILE A 321 -20.09 -17.89 4.47
CA ILE A 321 -18.93 -18.61 3.96
C ILE A 321 -18.45 -19.62 4.99
N THR A 322 -18.10 -19.20 6.20
CA THR A 322 -17.47 -20.04 7.24
C THR A 322 -18.32 -21.26 7.66
N GLN A 323 -19.64 -21.18 7.50
CA GLN A 323 -20.59 -22.26 7.80
C GLN A 323 -21.30 -22.82 6.56
N SER A 324 -20.84 -22.47 5.35
CA SER A 324 -21.34 -23.07 4.11
C SER A 324 -21.15 -24.58 4.11
N SER A 325 -21.95 -25.30 3.31
CA SER A 325 -21.77 -26.75 3.09
C SER A 325 -20.37 -27.10 2.57
N ALA A 326 -19.72 -26.19 1.84
CA ALA A 326 -18.32 -26.31 1.42
C ALA A 326 -17.31 -26.22 2.59
N GLY A 327 -17.70 -25.64 3.72
CA GLY A 327 -16.89 -25.54 4.95
C GLY A 327 -16.58 -26.88 5.61
N LEU A 328 -17.31 -27.94 5.23
CA LEU A 328 -17.02 -29.32 5.62
C LEU A 328 -15.95 -29.99 4.73
N GLU A 329 -15.71 -29.46 3.53
CA GLU A 329 -14.87 -30.10 2.51
C GLU A 329 -13.50 -29.44 2.35
N THR A 330 -13.32 -28.17 2.72
CA THR A 330 -12.04 -27.47 2.48
C THR A 330 -11.72 -26.41 3.53
N TRP A 331 -10.47 -26.38 3.99
CA TRP A 331 -9.95 -25.40 4.96
C TRP A 331 -10.07 -23.94 4.46
N ALA A 332 -10.05 -23.74 3.14
CA ALA A 332 -10.06 -22.45 2.46
C ALA A 332 -11.27 -21.57 2.81
N VAL A 333 -12.36 -22.17 3.29
CA VAL A 333 -13.56 -21.48 3.79
C VAL A 333 -13.27 -20.67 5.08
N LYS A 334 -12.20 -21.01 5.80
CA LYS A 334 -11.69 -20.28 6.96
C LYS A 334 -10.65 -19.21 6.59
N ALA A 335 -10.38 -19.00 5.30
CA ALA A 335 -9.40 -18.00 4.87
C ALA A 335 -9.86 -16.59 5.26
N PHE A 336 -8.90 -15.78 5.74
CA PHE A 336 -9.13 -14.39 6.11
C PHE A 336 -9.29 -13.48 4.89
N ASN A 337 -8.70 -13.86 3.75
CA ASN A 337 -8.75 -13.11 2.50
C ASN A 337 -8.37 -13.99 1.28
N GLY A 338 -8.48 -13.44 0.08
CA GLY A 338 -8.21 -14.16 -1.17
C GLY A 338 -6.73 -14.34 -1.53
N HIS A 339 -5.80 -13.81 -0.73
CA HIS A 339 -4.34 -13.78 -1.01
C HIS A 339 -3.98 -13.29 -2.42
N ASN A 340 -4.84 -12.46 -3.01
CA ASN A 340 -4.65 -11.83 -4.30
C ASN A 340 -5.58 -10.61 -4.37
N ALA A 341 -5.00 -9.41 -4.39
CA ALA A 341 -5.72 -8.14 -4.38
C ALA A 341 -6.60 -7.92 -5.62
N TYR A 342 -6.28 -8.54 -6.76
CA TYR A 342 -7.09 -8.43 -7.98
C TYR A 342 -8.32 -9.33 -7.90
N VAL A 343 -8.14 -10.57 -7.43
CA VAL A 343 -9.25 -11.50 -7.18
C VAL A 343 -10.18 -10.93 -6.12
N ASP A 344 -9.64 -10.40 -5.02
CA ASP A 344 -10.45 -9.78 -3.97
C ASP A 344 -11.16 -8.52 -4.44
N ALA A 345 -10.53 -7.68 -5.27
CA ALA A 345 -11.20 -6.51 -5.84
C ALA A 345 -12.41 -6.93 -6.72
N LEU A 346 -12.23 -7.97 -7.55
CA LEU A 346 -13.31 -8.51 -8.38
C LEU A 346 -14.42 -9.15 -7.55
N LEU A 347 -14.06 -9.95 -6.55
CA LEU A 347 -14.98 -10.62 -5.65
C LEU A 347 -15.83 -9.62 -4.85
N THR A 348 -15.18 -8.61 -4.29
CA THR A 348 -15.86 -7.67 -3.37
C THR A 348 -16.60 -6.57 -4.08
N THR A 349 -16.14 -6.12 -5.25
CA THR A 349 -16.69 -4.93 -5.94
C THR A 349 -17.12 -5.19 -7.38
N GLY A 350 -17.06 -6.44 -7.84
CA GLY A 350 -17.41 -6.85 -9.18
C GLY A 350 -16.52 -6.25 -10.27
N ILE A 351 -16.88 -6.52 -11.52
CA ILE A 351 -16.15 -6.07 -12.71
C ILE A 351 -15.96 -4.55 -12.72
N PRO A 352 -16.99 -3.70 -12.45
CA PRO A 352 -16.79 -2.25 -12.50
C PRO A 352 -15.79 -1.75 -11.45
N GLY A 353 -15.82 -2.31 -10.23
CA GLY A 353 -14.89 -1.94 -9.17
C GLY A 353 -13.46 -2.39 -9.44
N LEU A 354 -13.28 -3.59 -10.02
CA LEU A 354 -11.97 -4.04 -10.51
C LEU A 354 -11.46 -3.10 -11.62
N MET A 355 -12.28 -2.74 -12.60
CA MET A 355 -11.86 -1.87 -13.71
C MET A 355 -11.42 -0.48 -13.21
N LEU A 356 -12.17 0.11 -12.27
CA LEU A 356 -11.81 1.37 -11.65
C LEU A 356 -10.52 1.26 -10.81
N THR A 357 -10.34 0.13 -10.11
CA THR A 357 -9.11 -0.18 -9.36
C THR A 357 -7.91 -0.31 -10.29
N VAL A 358 -8.01 -1.07 -11.38
CA VAL A 358 -6.95 -1.21 -12.38
C VAL A 358 -6.64 0.12 -13.05
N ALA A 359 -7.67 0.94 -13.33
CA ALA A 359 -7.46 2.27 -13.87
C ALA A 359 -6.62 3.15 -12.94
N LEU A 360 -6.93 3.16 -11.64
CA LEU A 360 -6.20 3.97 -10.66
C LEU A 360 -4.82 3.40 -10.33
N VAL A 361 -4.71 2.10 -10.11
CA VAL A 361 -3.49 1.45 -9.60
C VAL A 361 -2.50 1.14 -10.71
N ILE A 362 -2.96 0.82 -11.93
CA ILE A 362 -2.09 0.45 -13.05
C ILE A 362 -1.97 1.60 -14.05
N PHE A 363 -3.08 2.05 -14.63
CA PHE A 363 -3.02 2.95 -15.79
C PHE A 363 -2.62 4.38 -15.44
N VAL A 364 -3.05 4.93 -14.30
CA VAL A 364 -2.66 6.28 -13.88
C VAL A 364 -1.13 6.39 -13.67
N PRO A 365 -0.49 5.56 -12.82
CA PRO A 365 0.97 5.59 -12.67
C PRO A 365 1.72 5.28 -13.96
N LEU A 366 1.26 4.31 -14.75
CA LEU A 366 1.90 3.94 -16.01
C LEU A 366 1.94 5.11 -16.99
N ARG A 367 0.83 5.85 -17.13
CA ARG A 367 0.76 7.08 -17.94
C ARG A 367 1.63 8.18 -17.35
N ALA A 368 1.62 8.36 -16.02
CA ALA A 368 2.43 9.37 -15.34
C ALA A 368 3.92 9.13 -15.57
N VAL A 369 4.42 7.90 -15.40
CA VAL A 369 5.80 7.53 -15.69
C VAL A 369 6.11 7.66 -17.18
N GLY A 370 5.14 7.37 -18.05
CA GLY A 370 5.16 7.69 -19.48
C GLY A 370 5.59 9.13 -19.78
N ARG A 371 5.18 10.10 -18.98
CA ARG A 371 5.47 11.52 -19.16
C ARG A 371 6.75 11.98 -18.46
N LEU A 372 7.39 11.12 -17.64
CA LEU A 372 8.66 11.45 -17.02
C LEU A 372 9.82 11.38 -18.04
N GLY A 373 10.72 12.36 -17.96
CA GLY A 373 11.95 12.44 -18.76
C GLY A 373 13.04 11.46 -18.30
N ALA A 374 14.15 11.41 -19.06
CA ALA A 374 15.27 10.47 -18.82
C ALA A 374 15.97 10.67 -17.46
N ASN A 375 16.03 11.91 -16.96
CA ASN A 375 16.54 12.24 -15.63
C ASN A 375 15.39 12.39 -14.62
N SER A 376 14.64 11.31 -14.42
CA SER A 376 13.53 11.31 -13.47
C SER A 376 14.03 11.65 -12.05
N PRO A 377 13.38 12.58 -11.33
CA PRO A 377 13.77 12.96 -9.98
C PRO A 377 13.89 11.76 -9.04
N ALA A 378 14.78 11.83 -8.06
CA ALA A 378 14.97 10.80 -7.05
C ALA A 378 13.64 10.38 -6.37
N LEU A 379 12.75 11.35 -6.16
CA LEU A 379 11.43 11.14 -5.57
C LEU A 379 10.51 10.32 -6.50
N SER A 380 10.57 10.54 -7.82
CA SER A 380 9.82 9.72 -8.79
C SER A 380 10.29 8.26 -8.76
N ARG A 381 11.59 8.02 -8.59
CA ARG A 381 12.15 6.67 -8.46
C ARG A 381 11.67 5.95 -7.20
N LEU A 382 11.53 6.68 -6.09
CA LEU A 382 10.93 6.13 -4.87
C LEU A 382 9.50 5.65 -5.15
N PHE A 383 8.67 6.51 -5.73
CA PHE A 383 7.28 6.17 -6.02
C PHE A 383 7.15 5.03 -7.03
N MET A 384 8.00 4.98 -8.05
CA MET A 384 8.04 3.86 -9.00
C MET A 384 8.37 2.53 -8.31
N ARG A 385 9.35 2.51 -7.38
CA ARG A 385 9.70 1.29 -6.63
C ARG A 385 8.52 0.77 -5.81
N VAL A 386 7.87 1.65 -5.04
CA VAL A 386 6.72 1.25 -4.22
C VAL A 386 5.56 0.80 -5.10
N TRP A 387 5.27 1.55 -6.17
CA TRP A 387 4.22 1.17 -7.12
C TRP A 387 4.47 -0.20 -7.75
N LEU A 388 5.65 -0.43 -8.33
CA LEU A 388 6.03 -1.72 -8.91
C LEU A 388 5.98 -2.83 -7.86
N TYR A 389 6.48 -2.59 -6.64
CA TYR A 389 6.38 -3.56 -5.57
C TYR A 389 4.93 -3.97 -5.31
N VAL A 390 4.03 -3.01 -5.13
CA VAL A 390 2.66 -3.29 -4.72
C VAL A 390 1.83 -3.92 -5.84
N ILE A 391 2.05 -3.58 -7.11
CA ILE A 391 1.30 -4.22 -8.21
C ILE A 391 1.67 -5.71 -8.37
N TYR A 392 2.92 -6.09 -8.10
CA TYR A 392 3.36 -7.49 -8.09
C TYR A 392 3.01 -8.19 -6.78
N ALA A 393 3.21 -7.54 -5.63
CA ALA A 393 2.82 -8.07 -4.33
C ALA A 393 1.30 -8.30 -4.25
N GLY A 394 0.50 -7.44 -4.89
CA GLY A 394 -0.95 -7.59 -5.02
C GLY A 394 -1.39 -8.87 -5.72
N CYS A 395 -0.50 -9.55 -6.46
CA CYS A 395 -0.81 -10.85 -7.05
C CYS A 395 -0.78 -12.00 -6.02
N LEU A 396 -0.13 -11.79 -4.88
CA LEU A 396 0.09 -12.79 -3.83
C LEU A 396 -0.44 -12.33 -2.46
N GLU A 397 -0.83 -11.08 -2.31
CA GLU A 397 -1.26 -10.52 -1.03
C GLU A 397 -2.40 -9.54 -1.27
N VAL A 398 -3.23 -9.35 -0.25
CA VAL A 398 -4.35 -8.41 -0.31
C VAL A 398 -3.89 -7.08 0.26
N ILE A 399 -3.61 -6.13 -0.64
CA ILE A 399 -3.00 -4.85 -0.30
C ILE A 399 -3.89 -3.66 -0.70
N PHE A 400 -4.74 -3.82 -1.72
CA PHE A 400 -5.51 -2.69 -2.25
C PHE A 400 -6.58 -2.22 -1.28
N PHE A 401 -6.53 -0.92 -0.97
CA PHE A 401 -7.49 -0.19 -0.15
C PHE A 401 -7.70 -0.77 1.26
N GLN A 402 -6.78 -1.60 1.75
CA GLN A 402 -6.84 -2.14 3.10
C GLN A 402 -6.61 -1.01 4.12
N SER A 403 -7.63 -0.77 4.93
CA SER A 403 -7.60 0.24 5.98
C SER A 403 -6.48 -0.06 6.99
N GLY A 404 -5.75 0.97 7.41
CA GLY A 404 -4.62 0.83 8.34
C GLY A 404 -3.34 0.23 7.74
N SER A 405 -3.35 -0.23 6.48
CA SER A 405 -2.14 -0.78 5.85
C SER A 405 -1.15 0.34 5.49
N PRO A 406 0.09 0.33 6.05
CA PRO A 406 1.13 1.29 5.66
C PRO A 406 1.48 1.17 4.17
N ILE A 407 1.41 -0.05 3.63
CA ILE A 407 1.75 -0.34 2.25
C ILE A 407 0.70 0.24 1.31
N CYS A 408 -0.59 0.08 1.62
CA CYS A 408 -1.66 0.72 0.85
C CYS A 408 -1.59 2.24 0.93
N PHE A 409 -1.35 2.79 2.12
CA PHE A 409 -1.20 4.24 2.30
C PHE A 409 -0.09 4.78 1.40
N PHE A 410 1.10 4.17 1.44
CA PHE A 410 2.23 4.65 0.65
C PHE A 410 2.13 4.31 -0.85
N LEU A 411 1.36 3.29 -1.23
CA LEU A 411 0.94 3.08 -2.63
C LEU A 411 0.17 4.30 -3.14
N LEU A 412 -0.87 4.74 -2.43
CA LEU A 412 -1.68 5.88 -2.84
C LEU A 412 -0.85 7.16 -2.90
N VAL A 413 0.04 7.38 -1.91
CA VAL A 413 1.04 8.45 -1.94
C VAL A 413 1.89 8.37 -3.21
N SER A 414 2.32 7.16 -3.61
CA SER A 414 3.14 6.95 -4.80
C SER A 414 2.38 7.21 -6.10
N ILE A 415 1.12 6.78 -6.19
CA ILE A 415 0.26 7.03 -7.36
C ILE A 415 0.07 8.55 -7.55
N PHE A 416 -0.36 9.24 -6.49
CA PHE A 416 -0.58 10.69 -6.55
C PHE A 416 0.73 11.46 -6.74
N GLY A 417 1.82 10.99 -6.15
CA GLY A 417 3.15 11.57 -6.31
C GLY A 417 3.68 11.47 -7.74
N LEU A 418 3.51 10.33 -8.39
CA LEU A 418 3.87 10.15 -9.80
C LEU A 418 3.04 11.06 -10.70
N GLU A 419 1.72 11.13 -10.49
CA GLU A 419 0.86 12.02 -11.27
C GLU A 419 1.25 13.50 -11.08
N MET A 420 1.51 13.93 -9.84
CA MET A 420 1.97 15.28 -9.53
C MET A 420 3.31 15.62 -10.21
N GLN A 421 4.31 14.73 -10.09
CA GLN A 421 5.61 14.90 -10.74
C GLN A 421 5.50 14.94 -12.28
N SER A 422 4.64 14.10 -12.85
CA SER A 422 4.41 14.08 -14.30
C SER A 422 3.81 15.39 -14.82
N ARG A 423 2.88 16.00 -14.06
CA ARG A 423 2.25 17.27 -14.43
C ARG A 423 3.24 18.43 -14.33
N MET A 424 4.09 18.44 -13.31
CA MET A 424 5.14 19.47 -13.16
C MET A 424 6.14 19.42 -14.31
N ASN A 425 6.57 18.22 -14.74
CA ASN A 425 7.45 18.07 -15.91
C ASN A 425 6.82 18.64 -17.19
N LEU A 426 5.53 18.39 -17.45
CA LEU A 426 4.83 18.95 -18.60
C LEU A 426 4.73 20.48 -18.60
N VAL A 427 4.80 21.12 -17.42
CA VAL A 427 4.81 22.58 -17.30
C VAL A 427 6.22 23.10 -17.61
N ASN A 428 7.26 22.45 -17.06
CA ASN A 428 8.65 22.82 -17.31
C ASN A 428 9.03 22.66 -18.79
N ASP A 429 8.69 21.53 -19.43
CA ASP A 429 8.97 21.30 -20.85
C ASP A 429 8.32 22.36 -21.74
N ARG A 430 7.08 22.78 -21.43
CA ARG A 430 6.39 23.85 -22.16
C ARG A 430 7.07 25.21 -21.97
N LYS A 431 7.55 25.49 -20.76
CA LYS A 431 8.29 26.72 -20.46
C LYS A 431 9.62 26.75 -21.22
N ASP A 432 10.39 25.68 -21.18
CA ASP A 432 11.66 25.56 -21.89
C ASP A 432 11.48 25.70 -23.41
N MET A 433 10.45 25.08 -23.98
CA MET A 433 10.09 25.23 -25.39
C MET A 433 9.70 26.66 -25.75
N TRP A 434 8.96 27.35 -24.88
CA TRP A 434 8.61 28.75 -25.07
C TRP A 434 9.84 29.65 -25.01
N GLU A 435 10.70 29.48 -24.00
CA GLU A 435 11.94 30.26 -23.85
C GLU A 435 12.86 30.07 -25.06
N ARG A 436 13.07 28.83 -25.53
CA ARG A 436 13.88 28.56 -26.74
C ARG A 436 13.30 29.22 -28.00
N LYS A 437 11.97 29.25 -28.14
CA LYS A 437 11.32 29.87 -29.31
C LYS A 437 11.48 31.39 -29.31
N HIS A 438 11.57 32.02 -28.14
CA HIS A 438 11.65 33.49 -28.01
C HIS A 438 13.08 33.99 -27.74
N ALA A 439 14.02 33.13 -27.37
CA ALA A 439 15.43 33.47 -27.22
C ALA A 439 16.13 33.77 -28.57
N GLY A 440 15.53 33.42 -29.71
CA GLY A 440 16.00 33.81 -31.04
C GLY A 440 15.30 35.07 -31.60
N ALA A 441 14.40 35.70 -30.83
CA ALA A 441 13.65 36.90 -31.22
C ALA A 441 14.11 38.18 -30.50
N VAL A 442 15.20 38.09 -29.72
CA VAL A 442 15.94 39.18 -29.07
C VAL A 442 17.37 39.10 -29.54
#